data_AF-A0A9W7T3H0-F1
#
_entry.id   AF-A0A9W7T3H0-F1
#
_cell.length_a   1.000
_cell.length_b   1.000
_cell.length_c   1.000
_cell.angle_alpha   90.00
_cell.angle_beta   90.00
_cell.angle_gamma   90.00
#
_symmetry.space_group_name_H-M   'P 1'
#
loop_
_entity.id
_entity.type
_entity.pdbx_description
1 polymer ?
#
loop_
_entity_poly.entity_id
_entity_poly.type
_entity_poly.pdbx_seq_one_letter_code
_entity_poly.pdbx_strand_id
1 'polypeptide(L)'
;MEKKYEDEVQLLQKEIEMLEAEREETLRSIFIEHGDRLQQELKSFFEELEGDGEQKHALSKLITQIRDLEKDLRRQTEINGITLNECFVKTLNKSERRQVQQVRLAGHCGLLLFQVEFAVTEIQEGKALLRRITELNIVVDGAEFKDFSAFVSRVEDTKDLLLFFRTLRTFSERCEERQRTFQHFQSCLGERRSCNLIKL
;
A
#
# COMPACT_ATOMS: atom_id res chain seq x y z
N MET A 1 35.96 6.24 7.29
CA MET A 1 34.79 7.00 6.81
C MET A 1 33.50 6.27 7.15
N GLU A 2 33.39 4.96 6.95
CA GLU A 2 32.19 4.15 7.27
C GLU A 2 31.70 4.30 8.72
N LYS A 3 32.60 4.25 9.70
CA LYS A 3 32.25 4.37 11.13
C LYS A 3 31.54 5.70 11.48
N LYS A 4 31.90 6.78 10.79
CA LYS A 4 31.26 8.10 10.99
C LYS A 4 29.82 8.10 10.47
N TYR A 5 29.57 7.39 9.37
CA TYR A 5 28.23 7.24 8.81
C TYR A 5 27.38 6.29 9.65
N GLU A 6 27.96 5.23 10.22
CA GLU A 6 27.27 4.36 11.19
C GLU A 6 26.86 5.13 12.44
N ASP A 7 27.76 5.96 12.98
CA ASP A 7 27.46 6.80 14.14
C ASP A 7 26.36 7.83 13.82
N GLU A 8 26.36 8.41 12.61
CA GLU A 8 25.35 9.37 12.15
C GLU A 8 23.98 8.71 11.93
N VAL A 9 23.95 7.51 11.36
CA VAL A 9 22.71 6.71 11.21
C VAL A 9 22.12 6.37 12.57
N GLN A 10 22.93 5.97 13.55
CA GLN A 10 22.46 5.68 14.90
C GLN A 10 21.91 6.92 15.62
N LEU A 11 22.50 8.08 15.37
CA LEU A 11 22.05 9.35 15.95
C LEU A 11 20.69 9.76 15.38
N LEU A 12 20.53 9.64 14.06
CA LEU A 12 19.27 9.91 13.36
C LEU A 12 18.17 8.92 13.77
N GLN A 13 18.49 7.64 13.95
CA GLN A 13 17.53 6.65 14.44
C GLN A 13 16.99 7.00 15.83
N LYS A 14 17.86 7.44 16.74
CA LYS A 14 17.44 7.91 18.08
C LYS A 14 16.60 9.17 18.04
N GLU A 15 16.91 10.08 17.11
CA GLU A 15 16.11 11.30 16.92
C GLU A 15 14.70 10.96 16.38
N ILE A 16 14.60 10.03 15.43
CA ILE A 16 13.32 9.53 14.92
C ILE A 16 12.50 8.88 16.04
N GLU A 17 13.10 8.00 16.85
CA GLU A 17 12.41 7.36 17.98
C GLU A 17 11.89 8.39 18.99
N MET A 18 12.67 9.45 19.27
CA MET A 18 12.25 10.54 20.16
C MET A 18 11.06 11.31 19.57
N LEU A 19 11.14 11.70 18.30
CA LEU A 19 10.08 12.45 17.61
C LEU A 19 8.79 11.65 17.48
N GLU A 20 8.89 10.33 17.26
CA GLU A 20 7.73 9.44 17.23
C GLU A 20 7.06 9.34 18.61
N ALA A 21 7.85 9.26 19.69
CA ALA A 21 7.33 9.27 21.05
C ALA A 21 6.64 10.60 21.40
N GLU A 22 7.24 11.74 21.04
CA GLU A 22 6.67 13.06 21.24
C GLU A 22 5.38 13.26 20.43
N ARG A 23 5.34 12.76 19.20
CA ARG A 23 4.13 12.75 18.36
C ARG A 23 3.01 11.93 19.00
N GLU A 24 3.32 10.74 19.50
CA GLU A 24 2.36 9.87 20.18
C GLU A 24 1.83 10.53 21.46
N GLU A 25 2.68 11.16 22.25
CA GLU A 25 2.27 11.92 23.44
C GLU A 25 1.41 13.14 23.09
N THR A 26 1.74 13.84 22.01
CA THR A 26 0.94 14.96 21.48
C THR A 26 -0.44 14.47 21.05
N LEU A 27 -0.52 13.35 20.31
CA LEU A 27 -1.80 12.78 19.88
C LEU A 27 -2.65 12.31 21.06
N ARG A 28 -2.02 11.70 22.07
CA ARG A 28 -2.70 11.32 23.32
C ARG A 28 -3.20 12.54 24.08
N SER A 29 -2.43 13.61 24.15
CA SER A 29 -2.81 14.85 24.81
C SER A 29 -3.99 15.51 24.11
N ILE A 30 -3.95 15.60 22.77
CA ILE A 30 -5.08 16.08 21.94
C ILE A 30 -6.33 15.21 22.17
N PHE A 31 -6.17 13.88 22.25
CA PHE A 31 -7.28 12.98 22.50
C PHE A 31 -7.86 13.15 23.92
N ILE A 32 -7.04 13.41 24.93
CA ILE A 32 -7.51 13.66 26.30
C ILE A 32 -8.20 15.03 26.39
N GLU A 33 -7.66 16.06 25.75
CA GLU A 33 -8.20 17.43 25.82
C GLU A 33 -9.45 17.63 24.95
N HIS A 34 -9.55 16.92 23.83
CA HIS A 34 -10.58 17.15 22.81
C HIS A 34 -11.38 15.90 22.44
N GLY A 35 -10.98 14.70 22.87
CA GLY A 35 -11.64 13.45 22.52
C GLY A 35 -13.06 13.36 23.06
N ASP A 36 -13.29 13.75 24.32
CA ASP A 36 -14.62 13.79 24.92
C ASP A 36 -15.52 14.82 24.22
N ARG A 37 -14.94 15.96 23.83
CA ARG A 37 -15.64 17.01 23.07
C ARG A 37 -15.97 16.56 21.65
N LEU A 38 -15.05 15.89 20.96
CA LEU A 38 -15.28 15.27 19.65
C LEU A 38 -16.35 14.17 19.71
N GLN A 39 -16.33 13.35 20.77
CA GLN A 39 -17.35 12.34 21.00
C GLN A 39 -18.70 12.96 21.33
N GLN A 40 -18.73 14.04 22.12
CA GLN A 40 -19.95 14.81 22.38
C GLN A 40 -20.47 15.52 21.15
N GLU A 41 -19.61 16.14 20.33
CA GLU A 41 -19.98 16.80 19.07
C GLU A 41 -20.49 15.78 18.04
N LEU A 42 -19.86 14.59 17.95
CA LEU A 42 -20.37 13.47 17.16
C LEU A 42 -21.73 12.99 17.69
N LYS A 43 -21.86 12.85 19.01
CA LYS A 43 -23.09 12.39 19.65
C LYS A 43 -24.23 13.41 19.51
N SER A 44 -23.95 14.70 19.66
CA SER A 44 -24.90 15.78 19.42
C SER A 44 -25.26 15.90 17.94
N PHE A 45 -24.31 15.66 17.03
CA PHE A 45 -24.59 15.53 15.60
C PHE A 45 -25.53 14.35 15.32
N PHE A 46 -25.35 13.21 16.01
CA PHE A 46 -26.28 12.08 15.94
C PHE A 46 -27.65 12.35 16.60
N GLU A 47 -27.71 13.17 17.64
CA GLU A 47 -28.95 13.59 18.31
C GLU A 47 -29.72 14.67 17.52
N GLU A 48 -29.02 15.61 16.86
CA GLU A 48 -29.62 16.60 15.92
C GLU A 48 -30.19 15.93 14.66
N LEU A 49 -29.62 14.78 14.26
CA LEU A 49 -30.12 13.92 13.18
C LEU A 49 -31.44 13.20 13.51
N GLU A 50 -31.97 13.29 14.74
CA GLU A 50 -33.30 12.74 15.07
C GLU A 50 -34.47 13.57 14.49
N GLY A 51 -34.23 14.82 14.09
CA GLY A 51 -35.26 15.71 13.54
C GLY A 51 -35.39 15.75 12.02
N ASP A 52 -34.33 15.42 11.27
CA ASP A 52 -34.27 15.59 9.81
C ASP A 52 -34.06 14.25 9.06
N GLY A 53 -35.18 13.64 8.64
CA GLY A 53 -35.21 12.32 8.01
C GLY A 53 -34.42 12.20 6.71
N GLU A 54 -34.20 13.32 5.99
CA GLU A 54 -33.42 13.34 4.76
C GLU A 54 -31.91 13.17 5.02
N GLN A 55 -31.39 13.82 6.07
CA GLN A 55 -29.97 13.70 6.44
C GLN A 55 -29.64 12.32 7.00
N LYS A 56 -30.54 11.72 7.79
CA LYS A 56 -30.39 10.34 8.27
C LYS A 56 -30.38 9.32 7.14
N HIS A 57 -31.20 9.54 6.11
CA HIS A 57 -31.20 8.71 4.90
C HIS A 57 -29.93 8.94 4.04
N ALA A 58 -29.45 10.17 3.92
CA ALA A 58 -28.20 10.47 3.23
C ALA A 58 -26.99 9.82 3.94
N LEU A 59 -26.95 9.87 5.27
CA LEU A 59 -25.91 9.24 6.08
C LEU A 59 -25.95 7.71 5.99
N SER A 60 -27.14 7.11 6.10
CA SER A 60 -27.29 5.66 5.97
C SER A 60 -26.88 5.17 4.59
N LYS A 61 -27.21 5.92 3.53
CA LYS A 61 -26.75 5.68 2.16
C LYS A 61 -25.23 5.81 2.02
N LEU A 62 -24.60 6.77 2.70
CA LEU A 62 -23.15 6.92 2.67
C LEU A 62 -22.47 5.73 3.38
N ILE A 63 -23.01 5.30 4.52
CA ILE A 63 -22.52 4.14 5.27
C ILE A 63 -22.61 2.86 4.43
N THR A 64 -23.73 2.64 3.72
CA THR A 64 -23.85 1.47 2.84
C THR A 64 -22.87 1.56 1.67
N GLN A 65 -22.69 2.73 1.07
CA GLN A 65 -21.70 2.94 0.01
C GLN A 65 -20.27 2.66 0.47
N ILE A 66 -19.88 3.12 1.66
CA ILE A 66 -18.56 2.84 2.25
C ILE A 66 -18.38 1.33 2.41
N ARG A 67 -19.37 0.64 3.00
CA ARG A 67 -19.31 -0.81 3.20
C ARG A 67 -19.20 -1.57 1.88
N ASP A 68 -19.94 -1.14 0.86
CA ASP A 68 -19.87 -1.75 -0.47
C ASP A 68 -18.49 -1.53 -1.12
N LEU A 69 -17.93 -0.32 -1.01
CA LEU A 69 -16.59 0.00 -1.49
C LEU A 69 -15.51 -0.81 -0.75
N GLU A 70 -15.62 -0.99 0.56
CA GLU A 70 -14.71 -1.83 1.35
C GLU A 70 -14.78 -3.30 0.91
N LYS A 71 -15.98 -3.81 0.62
CA LYS A 71 -16.19 -5.16 0.10
C LYS A 71 -15.57 -5.32 -1.29
N ASP A 72 -15.78 -4.33 -2.17
CA ASP A 72 -15.19 -4.35 -3.51
C ASP A 72 -13.67 -4.24 -3.45
N LEU A 73 -13.12 -3.40 -2.58
CA LEU A 73 -11.67 -3.29 -2.36
C LEU A 73 -11.09 -4.63 -1.91
N ARG A 74 -11.70 -5.27 -0.90
CA ARG A 74 -11.28 -6.60 -0.42
C ARG A 74 -11.29 -7.63 -1.55
N ARG A 75 -12.37 -7.68 -2.32
CA ARG A 75 -12.49 -8.58 -3.48
C ARG A 75 -11.42 -8.30 -4.53
N GLN A 76 -11.12 -7.03 -4.82
CA GLN A 76 -10.08 -6.67 -5.78
C GLN A 76 -8.69 -7.06 -5.28
N THR A 77 -8.39 -6.86 -4.00
CA THR A 77 -7.14 -7.29 -3.37
C THR A 77 -6.97 -8.81 -3.46
N GLU A 78 -8.02 -9.58 -3.16
CA GLU A 78 -8.03 -11.04 -3.29
C GLU A 78 -7.78 -11.50 -4.74
N ILE A 79 -8.42 -10.85 -5.72
CA ILE A 79 -8.28 -11.19 -7.14
C ILE A 79 -6.89 -10.83 -7.68
N ASN A 80 -6.31 -9.71 -7.23
CA ASN A 80 -5.06 -9.19 -7.76
C ASN A 80 -3.83 -9.74 -7.03
N GLY A 81 -3.99 -10.25 -5.81
CA GLY A 81 -2.88 -10.72 -4.97
C GLY A 81 -1.91 -9.61 -4.55
N ILE A 82 -2.34 -8.34 -4.64
CA ILE A 82 -1.54 -7.15 -4.33
C ILE A 82 -2.25 -6.41 -3.19
N THR A 83 -1.52 -6.22 -2.09
CA THR A 83 -1.98 -5.45 -0.93
C THR A 83 -1.21 -4.15 -0.88
N LEU A 84 -1.92 -3.04 -0.69
CA LEU A 84 -1.32 -1.72 -0.47
C LEU A 84 -1.35 -1.40 1.02
N ASN A 85 -0.19 -1.05 1.55
CA ASN A 85 -0.02 -0.64 2.95
C ASN A 85 -0.06 0.88 3.07
N GLU A 86 0.56 1.57 2.11
CA GLU A 86 0.67 3.02 2.11
C GLU A 86 0.33 3.59 0.73
N CYS A 87 -0.43 4.69 0.74
CA CYS A 87 -0.72 5.47 -0.44
C CYS A 87 -0.62 6.94 -0.06
N PHE A 88 0.31 7.64 -0.69
CA PHE A 88 0.54 9.06 -0.49
C PHE A 88 0.36 9.79 -1.82
N VAL A 89 -0.42 10.87 -1.78
CA VAL A 89 -0.65 11.73 -2.95
C VAL A 89 -0.33 13.16 -2.56
N LYS A 90 0.63 13.76 -3.25
CA LYS A 90 1.02 15.17 -3.08
C LYS A 90 0.76 15.93 -4.36
N THR A 91 0.00 17.02 -4.27
CA THR A 91 -0.12 17.94 -5.40
C THR A 91 1.11 18.84 -5.42
N LEU A 92 1.93 18.72 -6.45
CA LEU A 92 3.16 19.51 -6.61
C LEU A 92 2.88 20.89 -7.21
N ASN A 93 1.99 20.91 -8.20
CA ASN A 93 1.61 22.15 -8.88
C ASN A 93 0.14 22.04 -9.30
N LYS A 94 -0.61 23.11 -9.08
CA LYS A 94 -1.98 23.26 -9.55
C LYS A 94 -2.12 24.65 -10.19
N SER A 95 -2.33 24.65 -11.49
CA SER A 95 -2.66 25.81 -12.31
C SER A 95 -4.05 25.61 -12.93
N GLU A 96 -4.65 26.66 -13.49
CA GLU A 96 -6.01 26.58 -14.08
C GLU A 96 -6.17 25.47 -15.13
N ARG A 97 -5.11 25.17 -15.90
CA ARG A 97 -5.14 24.20 -17.01
C ARG A 97 -4.25 22.98 -16.80
N ARG A 98 -3.45 22.94 -15.74
CA ARG A 98 -2.46 21.88 -15.52
C ARG A 98 -2.32 21.57 -14.03
N GLN A 99 -2.42 20.30 -13.69
CA GLN A 99 -2.14 19.79 -12.35
C GLN A 99 -1.07 18.71 -12.42
N VAL A 100 -0.11 18.74 -11.49
CA VAL A 100 0.92 17.72 -11.34
C VAL A 100 0.79 17.12 -9.94
N GLN A 101 0.59 15.82 -9.88
CA GLN A 101 0.50 15.05 -8.64
C GLN A 101 1.66 14.05 -8.57
N GLN A 102 2.31 13.96 -7.42
CA GLN A 102 3.25 12.90 -7.10
C GLN A 102 2.50 11.86 -6.26
N VAL A 103 2.55 10.62 -6.69
CA VAL A 103 1.91 9.49 -6.03
C VAL A 103 2.99 8.52 -5.59
N ARG A 104 2.95 8.12 -4.32
CA ARG A 104 3.78 7.06 -3.78
C ARG A 104 2.88 5.96 -3.24
N LEU A 105 3.12 4.73 -3.70
CA LEU A 105 2.42 3.52 -3.28
C LEU A 105 3.45 2.58 -2.65
N ALA A 106 3.16 2.02 -1.48
CA ALA A 106 3.94 0.94 -0.91
C ALA A 106 3.02 -0.23 -0.56
N GLY A 107 3.51 -1.44 -0.75
CA GLY A 107 2.70 -2.63 -0.59
C GLY A 107 3.49 -3.91 -0.79
N HIS A 108 2.76 -5.01 -0.89
CA HIS A 108 3.34 -6.32 -1.10
C HIS A 108 2.52 -7.18 -2.05
N CYS A 109 3.20 -8.11 -2.72
CA CYS A 109 2.60 -9.14 -3.56
C CYS A 109 3.28 -10.47 -3.23
N GLY A 110 2.56 -11.35 -2.53
CA GLY A 110 3.16 -12.53 -1.90
C GLY A 110 4.31 -12.14 -0.96
N LEU A 111 5.50 -12.66 -1.26
CA LEU A 111 6.74 -12.40 -0.50
C LEU A 111 7.51 -11.16 -0.97
N LEU A 112 7.07 -10.49 -2.05
CA LEU A 112 7.75 -9.32 -2.60
C LEU A 112 7.17 -8.04 -2.00
N LEU A 113 8.04 -7.22 -1.42
CA LEU A 113 7.71 -5.87 -0.99
C LEU A 113 8.03 -4.91 -2.14
N PHE A 114 7.20 -3.89 -2.34
CA PHE A 114 7.44 -2.89 -3.36
C PHE A 114 7.07 -1.49 -2.88
N GLN A 115 7.75 -0.50 -3.46
CA GLN A 115 7.41 0.90 -3.41
C GLN A 115 7.48 1.46 -4.82
N VAL A 116 6.42 2.13 -5.25
CA VAL A 116 6.28 2.75 -6.57
C VAL A 116 6.00 4.22 -6.38
N GLU A 117 6.81 5.08 -6.97
CA GLU A 117 6.65 6.52 -6.94
C GLU A 117 6.56 7.06 -8.36
N PHE A 118 5.51 7.82 -8.66
CA PHE A 118 5.29 8.34 -10.01
C PHE A 118 4.63 9.71 -10.00
N ALA A 119 4.99 10.52 -10.99
CA ALA A 119 4.36 11.81 -11.21
C ALA A 119 3.31 11.69 -12.30
N VAL A 120 2.10 12.16 -12.01
CA VAL A 120 0.99 12.24 -12.95
C VAL A 120 0.73 13.69 -13.30
N THR A 121 0.89 14.03 -14.57
CA THR A 121 0.51 15.33 -15.12
C THR A 121 -0.86 15.21 -15.77
N GLU A 122 -1.76 16.07 -15.34
CA GLU A 122 -3.12 16.24 -15.86
C GLU A 122 -3.21 17.61 -16.56
N ILE A 123 -3.62 17.61 -17.82
CA ILE A 123 -3.76 18.81 -18.64
C ILE A 123 -5.20 18.89 -19.11
N GLN A 124 -5.85 20.02 -18.83
CA GLN A 124 -7.19 20.30 -19.28
C GLN A 124 -7.13 21.04 -20.61
N GLU A 125 -7.56 20.36 -21.67
CA GLU A 125 -7.55 20.87 -23.05
C GLU A 125 -9.01 21.00 -23.52
N GLY A 126 -9.60 22.16 -23.27
CA GLY A 126 -11.02 22.40 -23.53
C GLY A 126 -11.93 21.52 -22.66
N LYS A 127 -12.63 20.56 -23.28
CA LYS A 127 -13.47 19.56 -22.56
C LYS A 127 -12.72 18.25 -22.29
N ALA A 128 -11.55 18.03 -22.88
CA ALA A 128 -10.78 16.82 -22.72
C ALA A 128 -9.82 16.95 -21.53
N LEU A 129 -9.68 15.87 -20.78
CA LEU A 129 -8.74 15.77 -19.67
C LEU A 129 -7.69 14.72 -20.04
N LEU A 130 -6.46 15.19 -20.27
CA LEU A 130 -5.33 14.36 -20.65
C LEU A 130 -4.50 14.06 -19.40
N ARG A 131 -4.37 12.78 -19.06
CA ARG A 131 -3.59 12.31 -17.91
C ARG A 131 -2.44 11.44 -18.39
N ARG A 132 -1.21 11.77 -17.99
CA ARG A 132 0.00 11.02 -18.36
C ARG A 132 0.96 10.92 -17.19
N ILE A 133 1.61 9.76 -17.08
CA ILE A 133 2.72 9.54 -16.17
C ILE A 133 3.97 10.18 -16.76
N THR A 134 4.56 11.15 -16.05
CA THR A 134 5.76 11.86 -16.49
C THR A 134 7.04 11.27 -15.92
N GLU A 135 6.97 10.74 -14.70
CA GLU A 135 8.10 10.17 -13.96
C GLU A 135 7.63 8.88 -13.29
N LEU A 136 8.50 7.89 -13.20
CA LEU A 136 8.25 6.62 -12.55
C LEU A 136 9.56 6.12 -11.94
N ASN A 137 9.51 5.78 -10.66
CA ASN A 137 10.58 5.19 -9.88
C ASN A 137 10.01 4.01 -9.10
N ILE A 138 10.72 2.90 -9.09
CA ILE A 138 10.27 1.64 -8.53
C ILE A 138 11.38 1.04 -7.69
N VAL A 139 11.05 0.73 -6.45
CA VAL A 139 11.89 -0.02 -5.53
C VAL A 139 11.17 -1.32 -5.23
N VAL A 140 11.87 -2.44 -5.38
CA VAL A 140 11.36 -3.77 -5.01
C VAL A 140 12.35 -4.35 -4.02
N ASP A 141 11.85 -4.94 -2.93
CA ASP A 141 12.67 -5.60 -1.93
C ASP A 141 12.32 -7.09 -1.86
N GLY A 142 13.37 -7.92 -1.78
CA GLY A 142 13.32 -9.37 -1.83
C GLY A 142 14.63 -9.98 -2.33
N ALA A 143 14.94 -11.20 -1.89
CA ALA A 143 16.16 -11.93 -2.29
C ALA A 143 16.30 -12.09 -3.83
N GLU A 144 15.17 -12.09 -4.53
CA GLU A 144 15.03 -12.22 -5.98
C GLU A 144 15.19 -10.88 -6.72
N PHE A 145 15.39 -9.75 -6.01
CA PHE A 145 15.47 -8.40 -6.61
C PHE A 145 16.53 -8.28 -7.72
N LYS A 146 17.63 -9.02 -7.61
CA LYS A 146 18.69 -9.01 -8.63
C LYS A 146 18.14 -9.37 -10.02
N ASP A 147 17.19 -10.30 -10.09
CA ASP A 147 16.56 -10.74 -11.33
C ASP A 147 15.54 -9.73 -11.86
N PHE A 148 15.05 -8.83 -11.00
CA PHE A 148 14.09 -7.78 -11.34
C PHE A 148 14.74 -6.48 -11.81
N SER A 149 16.01 -6.23 -11.50
CA SER A 149 16.68 -4.94 -11.80
C SER A 149 16.53 -4.49 -13.26
N ALA A 150 16.88 -5.34 -14.23
CA ALA A 150 16.75 -5.04 -15.65
C ALA A 150 15.28 -4.88 -16.11
N PHE A 151 14.35 -5.59 -15.46
CA PHE A 151 12.93 -5.45 -15.72
C PHE A 151 12.40 -4.10 -15.20
N VAL A 152 12.76 -3.75 -13.97
CA VAL A 152 12.38 -2.50 -13.30
C VAL A 152 12.87 -1.31 -14.11
N SER A 153 14.15 -1.26 -14.51
CA SER A 153 14.67 -0.15 -15.31
C SER A 153 13.91 0.01 -16.64
N ARG A 154 13.57 -1.09 -17.32
CA ARG A 154 12.77 -1.03 -18.55
C ARG A 154 11.36 -0.50 -18.29
N VAL A 155 10.74 -0.87 -17.18
CA VAL A 155 9.43 -0.38 -16.78
C VAL A 155 9.47 1.11 -16.46
N GLU A 156 10.50 1.57 -15.75
CA GLU A 156 10.71 2.99 -15.43
C GLU A 156 10.87 3.83 -16.71
N ASP A 157 11.67 3.34 -17.67
CA ASP A 157 11.87 3.99 -18.96
C ASP A 157 10.57 4.08 -19.78
N THR A 158 9.81 2.98 -19.83
CA THR A 158 8.56 2.88 -20.60
C THR A 158 7.35 3.49 -19.89
N LYS A 159 7.45 3.73 -18.57
CA LYS A 159 6.40 4.23 -17.68
C LYS A 159 5.17 3.30 -17.64
N ASP A 160 5.37 2.01 -17.88
CA ASP A 160 4.31 1.01 -17.95
C ASP A 160 4.04 0.38 -16.57
N LEU A 161 3.29 1.10 -15.74
CA LEU A 161 2.83 0.60 -14.43
C LEU A 161 1.99 -0.68 -14.56
N LEU A 162 1.26 -0.84 -15.66
CA LEU A 162 0.41 -2.02 -15.85
C LEU A 162 1.26 -3.27 -16.05
N LEU A 163 2.33 -3.15 -16.85
CA LEU A 163 3.31 -4.21 -17.02
C LEU A 163 3.97 -4.57 -15.68
N PHE A 164 4.35 -3.57 -14.87
CA PHE A 164 4.91 -3.79 -13.54
C PHE A 164 4.04 -4.70 -12.68
N PHE A 165 2.80 -4.28 -12.41
CA PHE A 165 1.91 -5.01 -11.51
C PHE A 165 1.51 -6.38 -12.05
N ARG A 166 1.33 -6.51 -13.37
CA ARG A 166 1.06 -7.81 -14.00
C ARG A 166 2.21 -8.79 -13.82
N THR A 167 3.44 -8.36 -14.08
CA THR A 167 4.62 -9.21 -13.90
C THR A 167 4.82 -9.59 -12.44
N LEU A 168 4.62 -8.64 -11.52
CA LEU A 168 4.75 -8.90 -10.09
C LEU A 168 3.76 -9.98 -9.62
N ARG A 169 2.49 -9.86 -10.02
CA ARG A 169 1.46 -10.85 -9.74
C ARG A 169 1.81 -12.22 -10.30
N THR A 170 2.15 -12.30 -11.59
CA THR A 170 2.50 -13.59 -12.23
C THR A 170 3.71 -14.23 -11.54
N PHE A 171 4.72 -13.44 -11.17
CA PHE A 171 5.85 -13.95 -10.42
C PHE A 171 5.44 -14.55 -9.07
N SER A 172 4.60 -13.83 -8.30
CA SER A 172 4.08 -14.33 -7.02
C SER A 172 3.34 -15.66 -7.18
N GLU A 173 2.43 -15.74 -8.16
CA GLU A 173 1.68 -16.96 -8.48
C GLU A 173 2.63 -18.15 -8.78
N ARG A 174 3.69 -17.91 -9.58
CA ARG A 174 4.70 -18.94 -9.89
C ARG A 174 5.53 -19.35 -8.68
N CYS A 175 5.83 -18.43 -7.78
CA CYS A 175 6.52 -18.76 -6.52
C CYS A 175 5.66 -19.68 -5.65
N GLU A 176 4.37 -19.39 -5.51
CA GLU A 176 3.43 -20.22 -4.74
C GLU A 176 3.24 -21.61 -5.36
N GLU A 177 3.17 -21.71 -6.70
CA GLU A 177 3.11 -23.00 -7.40
C GLU A 177 4.37 -23.84 -7.17
N ARG A 178 5.56 -23.23 -7.28
CA ARG A 178 6.84 -23.90 -7.01
C ARG A 178 6.91 -24.38 -5.58
N GLN A 179 6.52 -23.53 -4.62
CA GLN A 179 6.54 -23.88 -3.20
C GLN A 179 5.59 -25.04 -2.88
N ARG A 180 4.35 -25.01 -3.40
CA ARG A 180 3.40 -26.11 -3.24
C ARG A 180 3.92 -27.41 -3.83
N THR A 181 4.51 -27.34 -5.02
CA THR A 181 5.09 -28.50 -5.71
C THR A 181 6.27 -29.09 -4.92
N PHE A 182 7.16 -28.24 -4.42
CA PHE A 182 8.28 -28.66 -3.60
C PHE A 182 7.84 -29.31 -2.29
N GLN A 183 6.86 -28.71 -1.60
CA GLN A 183 6.25 -29.30 -0.40
C GLN A 183 5.61 -30.66 -0.69
N HIS A 184 4.90 -30.79 -1.81
CA HIS A 184 4.33 -32.07 -2.22
C HIS A 184 5.41 -33.15 -2.39
N PHE A 185 6.50 -32.84 -3.09
CA PHE A 185 7.62 -33.76 -3.23
C PHE A 185 8.28 -34.11 -1.89
N GLN A 186 8.43 -33.14 -0.98
CA GLN A 186 8.95 -33.40 0.36
C GLN A 186 8.05 -34.34 1.16
N SER A 187 6.74 -34.15 1.14
CA SER A 187 5.78 -35.02 1.84
C SER A 187 5.78 -36.43 1.25
N CYS A 188 5.79 -36.57 -0.08
CA CYS A 188 5.89 -37.88 -0.74
C CYS A 188 7.23 -38.59 -0.48
N LEU A 189 8.33 -37.86 -0.39
CA LEU A 189 9.64 -38.41 -0.01
C LEU A 189 9.71 -38.74 1.49
N GLY A 190 9.05 -37.96 2.34
CA GLY A 190 8.91 -38.19 3.77
C GLY A 190 8.14 -39.48 4.06
N GLU A 191 7.02 -39.70 3.37
CA GLU A 191 6.25 -40.96 3.45
C GLU A 191 7.05 -42.16 2.95
N ARG A 192 7.82 -42.02 1.85
CA ARG A 192 8.72 -43.10 1.39
C ARG A 192 9.87 -43.38 2.36
N ARG A 193 10.36 -42.39 3.11
CA ARG A 193 11.37 -42.60 4.16
C ARG A 193 10.78 -43.26 5.40
N SER A 194 9.55 -42.92 5.79
CA SER A 194 8.82 -43.57 6.88
C SER A 194 8.44 -45.02 6.56
N CYS A 195 8.15 -45.36 5.31
CA CYS A 195 7.92 -46.76 4.89
C CYS A 195 9.18 -47.63 4.89
N ASN A 196 10.39 -47.04 4.86
CA ASN A 196 11.65 -47.78 4.88
C ASN A 196 12.26 -47.94 6.28
N LEU A 197 11.62 -47.43 7.35
CA LEU A 197 12.07 -47.61 8.74
C LEU A 197 11.35 -48.74 9.50
N ILE A 198 10.48 -49.53 8.85
CA ILE A 198 9.79 -50.70 9.46
C ILE A 198 10.27 -52.04 8.88
N LYS A 199 11.43 -52.07 8.20
CA LYS A 199 12.09 -53.33 7.84
C LYS A 199 13.59 -53.25 8.04
N LEU A 200 14.02 -53.49 9.28
CA LEU A 200 15.16 -54.33 9.67
C LEU A 200 15.15 -54.51 11.19
#